data_AF-A0A9D2BYV8-F1
#
_entry.id   AF-A0A9D2BYV8-F1
#
_cell.length_a   1.000
_cell.length_b   1.000
_cell.length_c   1.000
_cell.angle_alpha   90.00
_cell.angle_beta   90.00
_cell.angle_gamma   90.00
#
_symmetry.space_group_name_H-M   'P 1'
#
loop_
_entity.id
_entity.type
_entity.pdbx_description
1 polymer ?
#
loop_
_entity_poly.entity_id
_entity_poly.type
_entity_poly.pdbx_seq_one_letter_code
_entity_poly.pdbx_strand_id
1 'polypeptide(L)'
;MAGEKLPLVYKGHPLRRKDNLIYYGSMADKYIIMIQVMNTRKVKDLDVANKVQVQLQLTDPDLKSRDRVVKKSEKDSLYAAMDVAAVWLDRALAGK
;
A
#
# COMPACT_ATOMS: atom_id res chain seq x y z
N MET A 1 -1.29 -26.60 14.35
CA MET A 1 -1.68 -25.67 13.27
C MET A 1 -1.47 -24.26 13.80
N ALA A 2 -0.47 -23.56 13.27
CA ALA A 2 0.00 -22.28 13.81
C ALA A 2 -1.09 -21.21 13.68
N GLY A 3 -1.28 -20.41 14.73
CA GLY A 3 -2.34 -19.40 14.81
C GLY A 3 -2.31 -18.44 13.63
N GLU A 4 -3.31 -18.54 12.76
CA GLU A 4 -3.60 -17.55 11.74
C GLU A 4 -4.03 -16.27 12.45
N LYS A 5 -3.05 -15.39 12.74
CA LYS A 5 -3.33 -14.01 13.11
C LYS A 5 -4.23 -13.43 12.02
N LEU A 6 -5.46 -13.08 12.39
CA LEU A 6 -6.40 -12.36 11.54
C LEU A 6 -5.63 -11.26 10.79
N PRO A 7 -5.73 -11.18 9.45
CA PRO A 7 -4.99 -10.18 8.69
C PRO A 7 -5.37 -8.80 9.21
N LEU A 8 -4.38 -7.94 9.47
CA LEU A 8 -4.65 -6.55 9.83
C LEU A 8 -5.51 -5.94 8.72
N VAL A 9 -6.67 -5.37 9.06
CA VAL A 9 -7.60 -4.77 8.09
C VAL A 9 -7.67 -3.26 8.34
N TYR A 10 -7.66 -2.47 7.27
CA TYR A 10 -7.90 -1.04 7.31
C TYR A 10 -9.01 -0.69 6.31
N LYS A 11 -10.06 0.01 6.76
CA LYS A 11 -11.21 0.39 5.93
C LYS A 11 -11.77 -0.75 5.05
N GLY A 12 -11.84 -1.97 5.61
CA GLY A 12 -12.38 -3.14 4.91
C GLY A 12 -11.40 -3.91 4.02
N HIS A 13 -10.16 -3.42 3.85
CA HIS A 13 -9.15 -4.07 3.01
C HIS A 13 -7.97 -4.61 3.83
N PRO A 14 -7.40 -5.77 3.44
CA PRO A 14 -6.25 -6.33 4.13
C PRO A 14 -5.02 -5.44 3.97
N LEU A 15 -4.26 -5.31 5.05
CA LEU A 15 -3.05 -4.52 5.16
C LEU A 15 -1.91 -5.44 5.59
N ARG A 16 -0.92 -5.61 4.71
CA ARG A 16 0.23 -6.49 4.96
C ARG A 16 1.51 -5.68 4.89
N ARG A 17 2.35 -5.79 5.91
CA ARG A 17 3.66 -5.13 5.94
C ARG A 17 4.78 -6.15 5.86
N LYS A 18 5.76 -5.86 5.02
CA LYS A 18 7.06 -6.54 4.96
C LYS A 18 8.14 -5.47 4.90
N ASP A 19 8.90 -5.32 5.98
CA ASP A 19 9.97 -4.33 6.11
C ASP A 19 9.49 -2.87 5.86
N ASN A 20 9.99 -2.24 4.80
CA ASN A 20 9.62 -0.90 4.35
C ASN A 20 8.48 -0.89 3.31
N LEU A 21 7.97 -2.07 2.93
CA LEU A 21 6.86 -2.23 1.99
C LEU A 21 5.57 -2.54 2.74
N ILE A 22 4.50 -1.86 2.36
CA ILE A 22 3.15 -2.06 2.87
C ILE A 22 2.23 -2.27 1.67
N TYR A 23 1.60 -3.44 1.61
CA TYR A 23 0.58 -3.78 0.64
C TYR A 23 -0.80 -3.57 1.25
N TYR A 24 -1.67 -2.91 0.50
CA TYR A 24 -3.03 -2.60 0.89
C TYR A 24 -4.00 -3.03 -0.22
N GLY A 25 -4.97 -3.88 0.13
CA GLY A 25 -5.88 -4.55 -0.82
C GLY A 25 -5.59 -6.03 -0.99
N SER A 26 -6.52 -6.75 -1.63
CA SER A 26 -6.41 -8.19 -1.86
C SER A 26 -5.73 -8.49 -3.19
N MET A 27 -4.86 -9.51 -3.23
CA MET A 27 -4.29 -10.01 -4.48
C MET A 27 -5.33 -10.70 -5.38
N ALA A 28 -6.53 -10.99 -4.84
CA ALA A 28 -7.65 -11.53 -5.60
C ALA A 28 -8.38 -10.46 -6.43
N ASP A 29 -8.21 -9.18 -6.08
CA ASP A 29 -8.82 -8.07 -6.81
C ASP A 29 -7.90 -7.60 -7.94
N LYS A 30 -8.46 -6.87 -8.92
CA LYS A 30 -7.70 -6.37 -10.09
C LYS A 30 -6.62 -5.34 -9.72
N TYR A 31 -6.81 -4.64 -8.61
CA TYR A 31 -5.94 -3.56 -8.17
C TYR A 31 -5.50 -3.74 -6.72
N ILE A 32 -4.24 -3.39 -6.44
CA ILE A 32 -3.68 -3.27 -5.09
C ILE A 32 -2.92 -1.96 -4.96
N ILE A 33 -2.72 -1.52 -3.73
CA ILE A 33 -1.78 -0.45 -3.42
C ILE A 33 -0.49 -1.04 -2.85
N MET A 34 0.64 -0.60 -3.38
CA MET A 34 1.97 -0.79 -2.81
C MET A 34 2.48 0.54 -2.27
N ILE A 35 2.81 0.57 -0.99
CA ILE A 35 3.41 1.72 -0.31
C ILE A 35 4.84 1.34 0.05
N GLN A 36 5.79 2.20 -0.28
CA GLN A 36 7.20 2.03 0.06
C GLN A 36 7.67 3.21 0.90
N VAL A 37 8.15 2.93 2.10
CA VAL A 37 8.83 3.91 2.95
C VAL A 37 10.24 4.10 2.41
N MET A 38 10.50 5.27 1.84
CA MET A 38 11.77 5.63 1.21
C MET A 38 12.74 6.26 2.21
N ASN A 39 12.21 7.06 3.14
CA ASN A 39 13.01 7.69 4.17
C ASN A 39 12.22 7.75 5.48
N THR A 40 12.96 7.75 6.58
CA THR A 40 12.43 7.96 7.93
C THR A 40 13.28 9.01 8.63
N ARG A 41 12.66 9.73 9.55
CA ARG A 41 13.32 10.66 10.46
C ARG A 41 13.07 10.22 11.90
N LYS A 42 14.06 10.40 12.77
CA LYS A 42 13.86 10.21 14.21
C LYS A 42 13.04 11.36 14.77
N VAL A 43 11.91 11.04 15.36
CA VAL A 43 11.10 11.96 16.17
C VAL A 43 11.06 11.37 17.56
N LYS A 44 11.79 11.98 18.49
CA LYS A 44 12.10 11.38 19.80
C LYS A 44 12.83 10.04 19.58
N ASP A 45 12.30 8.95 20.15
CA ASP A 45 12.88 7.61 20.05
C ASP A 45 12.24 6.75 18.95
N LEU A 46 11.40 7.34 18.08
CA LEU A 46 10.67 6.62 17.02
C LEU A 46 11.12 7.04 15.62
N ASP A 47 11.29 6.06 14.73
CA ASP A 47 11.54 6.29 13.31
C ASP A 47 10.22 6.54 12.58
N VAL A 48 9.98 7.80 12.20
CA VAL A 48 8.76 8.26 11.54
C VAL A 48 9.01 8.44 10.05
N ALA A 49 8.18 7.86 9.20
CA ALA A 49 8.28 8.02 7.75
C ALA A 49 8.05 9.49 7.34
N ASN A 50 9.02 10.07 6.64
CA ASN A 50 8.99 11.43 6.10
C ASN A 50 9.03 11.46 4.55
N LYS A 51 9.32 10.34 3.90
CA LYS A 51 9.18 10.17 2.46
C LYS A 51 8.62 8.80 2.16
N VAL A 52 7.43 8.76 1.57
CA VAL A 52 6.68 7.54 1.28
C VAL A 52 6.20 7.57 -0.16
N GLN A 53 6.51 6.53 -0.91
CA GLN A 53 5.98 6.34 -2.25
C GLN A 53 4.73 5.48 -2.20
N VAL A 54 3.70 5.85 -2.94
CA VAL A 54 2.44 5.11 -3.08
C VAL A 54 2.23 4.78 -4.54
N GLN A 55 1.91 3.53 -4.83
CA GLN A 55 1.66 3.04 -6.18
C GLN A 55 0.35 2.26 -6.22
N LEU A 56 -0.51 2.58 -7.18
CA LEU A 56 -1.63 1.74 -7.59
C LEU A 56 -1.13 0.77 -8.65
N GLN A 57 -1.26 -0.51 -8.38
CA GLN A 57 -0.75 -1.59 -9.23
C GLN A 57 -1.87 -2.52 -9.67
N LEU A 58 -1.74 -3.04 -10.88
CA LEU A 58 -2.49 -4.19 -11.37
C LEU A 58 -1.92 -5.48 -10.76
N THR A 59 -2.79 -6.41 -10.42
CA THR A 59 -2.45 -7.74 -9.89
C THR A 59 -2.22 -8.80 -10.97
N ASP A 60 -2.32 -8.41 -12.24
CA ASP A 60 -2.15 -9.30 -13.38
C ASP A 60 -0.74 -9.96 -13.36
N PRO A 61 -0.66 -11.30 -13.30
CA PRO A 61 0.60 -12.03 -13.22
C PRO A 61 1.44 -11.90 -14.50
N ASP A 62 0.81 -11.67 -15.65
CA ASP A 62 1.47 -11.66 -16.96
C ASP A 62 2.12 -10.32 -17.30
N LEU A 63 1.77 -9.26 -16.56
CA LEU A 63 2.39 -7.95 -16.74
C LEU A 63 3.83 -7.91 -16.22
N LYS A 64 4.69 -7.12 -16.86
CA LYS A 64 6.00 -6.79 -16.28
C LYS A 64 5.83 -5.79 -15.15
N SER A 65 6.75 -5.78 -14.18
CA SER A 65 6.64 -4.93 -12.99
C SER A 65 6.50 -3.43 -13.27
N ARG A 66 7.00 -2.95 -14.42
CA ARG A 66 6.82 -1.56 -14.86
C ARG A 66 5.41 -1.29 -15.35
N ASP A 67 4.83 -2.22 -16.10
CA ASP A 67 3.51 -2.08 -16.72
C ASP A 67 2.39 -2.32 -15.72
N ARG A 68 2.70 -2.94 -14.57
CA ARG A 68 1.77 -3.07 -13.43
C ARG A 68 1.40 -1.73 -12.80
N VAL A 69 2.27 -0.71 -12.85
CA VAL A 69 2.04 0.56 -12.14
C VAL A 69 1.13 1.47 -12.96
N VAL A 70 -0.12 1.62 -12.51
CA VAL A 70 -1.12 2.50 -13.15
C VAL A 70 -0.91 3.95 -12.73
N LYS A 71 -0.61 4.16 -11.45
CA LYS A 71 -0.41 5.50 -10.89
C LYS A 71 0.57 5.45 -9.74
N LYS A 72 1.36 6.51 -9.57
CA LYS A 72 2.25 6.67 -8.42
C LYS A 72 2.25 8.11 -7.90
N SER A 73 2.54 8.28 -6.62
CA SER A 73 2.74 9.58 -5.99
C SER A 73 3.70 9.43 -4.80
N GLU A 74 4.42 10.49 -4.47
CA GLU A 74 5.21 10.57 -3.24
C GLU A 74 4.47 11.46 -2.23
N LYS A 75 4.63 11.11 -0.94
CA LYS A 75 4.02 11.80 0.19
C LYS A 75 5.02 11.95 1.33
N ASP A 76 4.82 13.01 2.10
CA ASP A 76 5.75 13.41 3.17
C ASP A 76 5.46 12.68 4.50
N SER A 77 4.46 11.80 4.52
CA SER A 77 4.14 10.97 5.68
C SER A 77 3.40 9.70 5.29
N LEU A 78 3.49 8.68 6.15
CA LEU A 78 2.70 7.45 5.97
C LEU A 78 1.19 7.72 6.07
N TYR A 79 0.78 8.68 6.91
CA TYR A 79 -0.64 9.03 7.06
C TYR A 79 -1.21 9.58 5.75
N ALA A 80 -0.56 10.59 5.15
CA ALA A 80 -0.98 11.15 3.87
C ALA A 80 -0.90 10.12 2.73
N ALA A 81 0.07 9.20 2.78
CA ALA A 81 0.14 8.07 1.86
C ALA A 81 -1.07 7.13 1.97
N MET A 82 -1.48 6.79 3.20
CA MET A 82 -2.62 5.91 3.46
C MET A 82 -3.96 6.53 3.03
N ASP A 83 -4.16 7.84 3.22
CA ASP A 83 -5.40 8.51 2.78
C ASP A 83 -5.57 8.44 1.27
N VAL A 84 -4.49 8.73 0.54
CA VAL A 84 -4.50 8.64 -0.93
C VAL A 84 -4.64 7.19 -1.40
N ALA A 85 -3.96 6.26 -0.73
CA ALA A 85 -4.06 4.82 -1.01
C ALA A 85 -5.51 4.31 -0.90
N ALA A 86 -6.20 4.64 0.19
CA ALA A 86 -7.57 4.23 0.42
C ALA A 86 -8.50 4.73 -0.70
N VAL A 87 -8.45 6.02 -1.02
CA VAL A 87 -9.28 6.62 -2.06
C VAL A 87 -8.98 6.05 -3.44
N TRP A 88 -7.71 5.80 -3.75
CA TRP A 88 -7.33 5.23 -5.05
C TRP A 88 -7.79 3.79 -5.20
N LEU A 89 -7.62 2.96 -4.18
CA LEU A 89 -8.06 1.58 -4.21
C LEU A 89 -9.58 1.50 -4.35
N ASP A 90 -10.33 2.20 -3.51
CA ASP A 90 -11.79 2.16 -3.53
C ASP A 90 -12.34 2.63 -4.88
N ARG A 91 -11.79 3.69 -5.46
CA ARG A 91 -12.20 4.17 -6.80
C ARG A 91 -11.84 3.18 -7.91
N ALA A 92 -10.65 2.58 -7.85
CA ALA A 92 -10.19 1.62 -8.86
C ALA A 92 -11.03 0.32 -8.83
N LEU A 93 -11.50 -0.08 -7.65
CA LEU A 93 -12.36 -1.26 -7.47
C LEU A 93 -13.85 -0.95 -7.75
N ALA A 94 -14.30 0.28 -7.46
CA ALA A 94 -15.69 0.69 -7.70
C ALA A 94 -16.01 0.98 -9.18
N GLY A 95 -15.00 1.24 -10.02
CA GLY A 95 -15.17 1.50 -11.46
C GLY A 95 -15.51 0.27 -12.30
N LYS A 96 -16.34 -0.63 -11.78
CA LYS A 96 -16.81 -1.83 -12.47
C LYS A 96 -18.07 -1.55 -13.28
#